data_AF-A0A1T5E502-F1
#
_entry.id   AF-A0A1T5E502-F1
#
_cell.length_a   1.000
_cell.length_b   1.000
_cell.length_c   1.000
_cell.angle_alpha   90.00
_cell.angle_beta   90.00
_cell.angle_gamma   90.00
#
_symmetry.space_group_name_H-M   'P 1'
#
loop_
_entity.id
_entity.type
_entity.pdbx_description
1 polymer ?
#
loop_
_entity_poly.entity_id
_entity_poly.type
_entity_poly.pdbx_seq_one_letter_code
_entity_poly.pdbx_strand_id
1 'polypeptide(L)'
;MPSSRLRAVRNGNIKKVAPSNLFDIYLPRNPMRTVIVYIWLITTILPTFSQWGTIAYYHINKEYITRVLCENRDKPQLHCNGKCFLAKKLKEQQEKQDKQTSDRVQNIPVLQLFASPITSFEFLATDYSLCQELNFSYHLASYQAPLSILVPPPCA
;
A
#
# COMPACT_ATOMS: atom_id res chain seq x y z
N MET A 1 55.79 4.73 37.53
CA MET A 1 54.78 5.30 38.44
C MET A 1 53.50 5.61 37.67
N PRO A 2 52.33 5.41 38.29
CA PRO A 2 51.08 5.12 37.58
C PRO A 2 50.13 6.34 37.60
N SER A 3 49.28 6.48 36.57
CA SER A 3 48.05 7.27 36.71
C SER A 3 46.88 6.30 36.78
N SER A 4 46.26 6.36 37.93
CA SER A 4 45.31 5.44 38.53
C SER A 4 43.92 5.47 37.90
N ARG A 5 43.29 4.28 37.96
CA ARG A 5 41.84 4.05 37.96
C ARG A 5 41.03 5.23 38.50
N LEU A 6 40.06 5.70 37.72
CA LEU A 6 38.78 6.12 38.26
C LEU A 6 37.68 5.26 37.67
N ARG A 7 37.29 4.28 38.48
CA ARG A 7 36.15 3.41 38.28
C ARG A 7 34.90 4.22 38.64
N ALA A 8 34.21 4.76 37.65
CA ALA A 8 32.84 5.24 37.85
C ALA A 8 31.87 4.10 37.53
N VAL A 9 31.69 3.19 38.50
CA VAL A 9 30.45 2.41 38.58
C VAL A 9 29.36 3.42 38.93
N ARG A 10 28.57 3.82 37.94
CA ARG A 10 27.35 4.60 38.16
C ARG A 10 26.17 3.81 37.62
N ASN A 11 25.56 3.06 38.54
CA ASN A 11 24.15 2.69 38.61
C ASN A 11 23.46 2.35 37.29
N GLY A 12 23.31 1.05 37.03
CA GLY A 12 22.01 0.38 36.79
C GLY A 12 20.92 1.10 36.00
N ASN A 13 21.24 1.90 34.98
CA ASN A 13 20.26 2.44 34.06
C ASN A 13 20.77 2.27 32.63
N ILE A 14 20.13 1.35 31.92
CA ILE A 14 20.24 1.20 30.47
C ILE A 14 19.84 2.54 29.88
N LYS A 15 20.81 3.37 29.50
CA LYS A 15 20.54 4.53 28.65
C LYS A 15 19.98 3.98 27.34
N LYS A 16 18.68 4.18 27.10
CA LYS A 16 18.12 4.05 25.76
C LYS A 16 18.82 5.11 24.91
N VAL A 17 19.79 4.68 24.11
CA VAL A 17 20.38 5.48 23.05
C VAL A 17 19.24 5.80 22.08
N ALA A 18 18.94 7.08 21.88
CA ALA A 18 18.00 7.51 20.86
C ALA A 18 18.56 7.11 19.48
N PRO A 19 17.77 6.50 18.58
CA PRO A 19 18.26 6.12 17.27
C PRO A 19 18.57 7.38 16.45
N SER A 20 19.83 7.51 16.04
CA SER A 20 20.34 8.63 15.26
C SER A 20 20.00 8.55 13.77
N ASN A 21 19.35 7.48 13.32
CA ASN A 21 19.03 7.24 11.91
C ASN A 21 17.56 6.86 11.73
N LEU A 22 16.92 7.47 10.73
CA LEU A 22 15.55 7.18 10.29
C LEU A 22 15.35 5.70 9.95
N PHE A 23 16.42 5.01 9.53
CA PHE A 23 16.41 3.60 9.15
C PHE A 23 16.18 2.64 10.33
N ASP A 24 16.59 3.03 11.54
CA ASP A 24 16.43 2.20 12.75
C ASP A 24 14.97 2.15 13.24
N ILE A 25 14.13 3.09 12.81
CA ILE A 25 12.70 3.15 13.14
C ILE A 25 11.89 2.15 12.29
N TYR A 26 12.37 1.82 11.08
CA TYR A 26 11.65 0.96 10.14
C TYR A 26 12.09 -0.51 10.16
N LEU A 27 13.19 -0.85 10.86
CA LEU A 27 13.59 -2.25 11.00
C LEU A 27 12.74 -2.92 12.10
N PRO A 28 11.93 -3.95 11.78
CA PRO A 28 11.22 -4.69 12.80
C PRO A 28 12.27 -5.38 13.68
N ARG A 29 12.26 -5.09 14.98
CA ARG A 29 13.12 -5.71 16.01
C ARG A 29 13.03 -7.24 16.05
N ASN A 30 12.08 -7.84 15.35
CA ASN A 30 11.79 -9.27 15.34
C ASN A 30 12.03 -9.87 13.94
N PRO A 31 13.00 -10.78 13.77
CA PRO A 31 13.36 -11.35 12.46
C PRO A 31 12.18 -12.07 11.79
N MET A 32 11.27 -12.64 12.59
CA MET A 32 10.04 -13.28 12.11
C MET A 32 9.11 -12.33 11.36
N ARG A 33 8.98 -11.08 11.81
CA ARG A 33 8.12 -10.09 11.15
C ARG A 33 8.69 -9.69 9.79
N THR A 34 10.00 -9.53 9.72
CA THR A 34 10.70 -9.20 8.47
C THR A 34 10.55 -10.31 7.44
N VAL A 35 10.67 -11.58 7.86
CA VAL A 35 10.46 -12.74 6.98
C VAL A 35 9.02 -12.78 6.45
N ILE A 36 8.02 -12.54 7.31
CA ILE A 36 6.60 -12.50 6.90
C ILE A 36 6.36 -11.40 5.87
N VAL A 37 6.96 -10.21 6.05
CA VAL A 37 6.83 -9.10 5.09
C VAL A 37 7.43 -9.47 3.73
N TYR A 38 8.62 -10.09 3.70
CA TYR A 38 9.22 -10.55 2.44
C TYR A 38 8.39 -11.64 1.77
N ILE A 39 7.85 -12.60 2.53
CA ILE A 39 6.96 -13.64 1.99
C ILE A 39 5.71 -13.01 1.36
N TRP A 40 5.09 -12.05 2.04
CA TRP A 40 3.92 -11.33 1.53
C TRP A 40 4.26 -10.55 0.25
N LEU A 41 5.38 -9.84 0.25
CA LEU A 41 5.85 -9.06 -0.90
C LEU A 41 6.14 -9.95 -2.12
N ILE A 42 6.81 -11.08 -1.91
CA ILE A 42 7.09 -12.05 -2.99
C ILE A 42 5.77 -12.63 -3.52
N THR A 43 4.86 -13.00 -2.62
CA THR A 43 3.55 -13.60 -2.96
C THR A 43 2.71 -12.67 -3.85
N THR A 44 2.71 -11.36 -3.60
CA THR A 44 1.93 -10.41 -4.41
C THR A 44 2.59 -10.07 -5.75
N ILE A 45 3.91 -10.21 -5.87
CA ILE A 45 4.66 -9.93 -7.11
C ILE A 45 4.68 -11.13 -8.07
N LEU A 46 4.61 -12.36 -7.54
CA LEU A 46 4.60 -13.61 -8.31
C LEU A 46 3.61 -13.64 -9.51
N PRO A 47 2.35 -13.20 -9.39
CA PRO A 47 1.39 -13.21 -10.50
C PRO A 47 1.82 -12.32 -11.68
N THR A 48 2.44 -11.18 -11.37
CA THR A 48 2.92 -10.20 -12.36
C THR A 48 4.07 -10.76 -13.19
N PHE A 49 4.89 -11.63 -12.60
CA PHE A 49 6.07 -12.21 -13.26
C PHE A 49 5.71 -13.02 -14.53
N SER A 50 4.50 -13.59 -14.60
CA SER A 50 4.09 -14.42 -15.73
C SER A 50 4.04 -13.67 -17.07
N GLN A 51 3.60 -12.41 -17.08
CA GLN A 51 3.55 -11.57 -18.29
C GLN A 51 4.96 -11.09 -18.68
N TRP A 52 5.78 -10.73 -17.69
CA TRP A 52 7.18 -10.34 -17.90
C TRP A 52 8.02 -11.49 -18.48
N GLY A 53 7.75 -12.74 -18.05
CA GLY A 53 8.39 -13.93 -18.62
C GLY A 53 8.14 -14.09 -20.12
N THR A 54 6.91 -13.85 -20.59
CA THR A 54 6.57 -13.90 -22.03
C THR A 54 7.37 -12.86 -22.83
N ILE A 55 7.51 -11.64 -22.30
CA ILE A 55 8.26 -10.56 -22.95
C ILE A 55 9.76 -10.89 -22.95
N ALA A 56 10.31 -11.34 -21.83
CA ALA A 56 11.71 -11.75 -21.73
C ALA A 56 12.04 -12.89 -22.71
N TYR A 57 11.18 -13.91 -22.80
CA TYR A 57 11.32 -15.01 -23.75
C TYR A 57 11.37 -14.51 -25.20
N TYR A 58 10.51 -13.54 -25.55
CA TYR A 58 10.50 -12.93 -26.87
C TYR A 58 11.80 -12.20 -27.19
N HIS A 59 12.35 -11.45 -26.24
CA HIS A 59 13.60 -10.72 -26.44
C HIS A 59 14.81 -11.65 -26.61
N ILE A 60 14.90 -12.69 -25.77
CA ILE A 60 16.01 -13.67 -25.82
C ILE A 60 15.96 -14.47 -27.14
N ASN A 61 14.77 -14.86 -27.60
CA ASN A 61 14.60 -15.73 -28.76
C ASN A 61 14.10 -14.99 -30.02
N LYS A 62 14.35 -13.69 -30.10
CA LYS A 62 13.74 -12.83 -31.14
C LYS A 62 14.04 -13.32 -32.56
N GLU A 63 15.26 -13.78 -32.83
CA GLU A 63 15.63 -14.30 -34.15
C GLU A 63 14.84 -15.55 -34.52
N TYR A 64 14.77 -16.52 -33.61
CA TYR A 64 14.02 -17.76 -33.80
C TYR A 64 12.53 -17.48 -34.03
N ILE A 65 11.95 -16.60 -33.21
CA ILE A 65 10.54 -16.22 -33.32
C ILE A 65 10.27 -15.54 -34.67
N THR A 66 11.16 -14.66 -35.12
CA THR A 66 10.98 -13.95 -36.40
C THR A 66 11.10 -14.88 -37.60
N ARG A 67 12.00 -15.87 -37.56
CA ARG A 67 12.22 -16.80 -38.69
C ARG A 67 11.18 -17.93 -38.74
N VAL A 68 10.79 -18.48 -37.59
CA VAL A 68 9.99 -19.72 -37.52
C VAL A 68 8.53 -19.45 -37.15
N LEU A 69 8.26 -18.62 -36.14
CA LEU A 69 6.91 -18.43 -35.58
C LEU A 69 6.14 -17.22 -36.14
N CYS A 70 6.83 -16.27 -36.77
CA CYS A 70 6.21 -15.06 -37.28
C CYS A 70 5.35 -15.36 -38.53
N GLU A 71 4.05 -15.08 -38.43
CA GLU A 71 3.09 -15.26 -39.54
C GLU A 71 3.37 -14.27 -40.70
N ASN A 72 3.91 -13.08 -40.40
CA ASN A 72 4.21 -12.03 -41.39
C ASN A 72 5.67 -12.06 -41.91
N ARG A 73 6.36 -13.20 -41.81
CA ARG A 73 7.77 -13.32 -42.22
C ARG A 73 8.00 -13.05 -43.72
N ASP A 74 6.99 -13.33 -44.55
CA ASP A 74 7.06 -13.15 -46.01
C ASP A 74 6.79 -11.70 -46.46
N LYS A 75 6.52 -10.79 -45.51
CA LYS A 75 6.20 -9.37 -45.76
C LYS A 75 7.16 -8.45 -44.99
N PRO A 76 8.42 -8.35 -45.40
CA PRO A 76 9.43 -7.55 -44.70
C PRO A 76 9.07 -6.07 -44.63
N GLN A 77 8.29 -5.54 -45.59
CA GLN A 77 7.83 -4.14 -45.56
C GLN A 77 7.01 -3.78 -44.32
N LEU A 78 6.41 -4.75 -43.61
CA LEU A 78 5.60 -4.51 -42.41
C LEU A 78 6.43 -4.35 -41.13
N HIS A 79 7.75 -4.61 -41.18
CA HIS A 79 8.64 -4.48 -40.01
C HIS A 79 8.10 -5.19 -38.74
N CYS A 80 7.43 -6.35 -38.93
CA CYS A 80 6.73 -7.05 -37.86
C CYS A 80 7.70 -7.60 -36.79
N ASN A 81 8.84 -8.17 -37.20
CA ASN A 81 9.88 -8.65 -36.29
C ASN A 81 9.39 -9.64 -35.20
N GLY A 82 8.39 -10.48 -35.51
CA GLY A 82 7.82 -11.42 -34.54
C GLY A 82 6.82 -10.82 -33.55
N LYS A 83 6.46 -9.53 -33.67
CA LYS A 83 5.46 -8.87 -32.79
C LYS A 83 4.07 -9.51 -32.86
N CYS A 84 3.71 -10.12 -33.99
CA CYS A 84 2.44 -10.85 -34.14
C CYS A 84 2.33 -12.02 -33.14
N PHE A 85 3.41 -12.79 -32.98
CA PHE A 85 3.47 -13.90 -32.03
C PHE A 85 3.34 -13.40 -30.58
N LEU A 86 4.06 -12.33 -30.24
CA LEU A 86 3.99 -11.73 -28.90
C LEU A 86 2.58 -11.25 -28.57
N ALA A 87 1.94 -10.52 -29.49
CA ALA A 87 0.58 -10.03 -29.31
C ALA A 87 -0.42 -11.18 -29.13
N LYS A 88 -0.29 -12.24 -29.91
CA LYS A 88 -1.12 -13.46 -29.80
C LYS A 88 -0.97 -14.11 -28.43
N LYS A 89 0.27 -14.31 -27.96
CA LYS A 89 0.54 -14.92 -26.64
C LYS A 89 0.02 -14.08 -25.48
N LEU A 90 0.19 -12.76 -25.53
CA LEU A 90 -0.35 -11.86 -24.51
C LEU A 90 -1.89 -11.87 -24.50
N LYS A 91 -2.53 -11.89 -25.67
CA LYS A 91 -3.99 -11.98 -25.77
C LYS A 91 -4.52 -13.32 -25.24
N GLU A 92 -3.87 -14.44 -25.55
CA GLU A 92 -4.21 -15.76 -24.99
C GLU A 92 -4.10 -15.78 -23.46
N GLN A 93 -3.09 -15.11 -22.87
CA GLN A 93 -2.94 -15.01 -21.42
C GLN A 93 -4.05 -14.16 -20.80
N GLN A 94 -4.40 -13.03 -21.43
CA GLN A 94 -5.47 -12.15 -20.96
C GLN A 94 -6.83 -12.85 -21.00
N GLU A 95 -7.19 -13.47 -22.13
CA GLU A 95 -8.46 -14.17 -22.27
C GLU A 95 -8.63 -15.32 -21.27
N LYS A 96 -7.53 -16.00 -20.89
CA LYS A 96 -7.57 -17.03 -19.83
C LYS A 96 -7.86 -16.42 -18.46
N GLN A 97 -7.26 -15.26 -18.15
CA GLN A 97 -7.54 -14.55 -16.89
C GLN A 97 -8.98 -14.04 -16.86
N ASP A 98 -9.47 -13.50 -17.97
CA ASP A 98 -10.83 -12.96 -18.09
C ASP A 98 -11.88 -14.07 -17.97
N LYS A 99 -11.67 -15.22 -18.63
CA LYS A 99 -12.54 -16.40 -18.48
C LYS A 99 -12.57 -16.91 -17.05
N GLN A 100 -11.41 -17.06 -16.41
CA GLN A 100 -11.34 -17.48 -15.01
C GLN A 100 -12.08 -16.50 -14.07
N THR A 101 -12.07 -15.21 -14.40
CA THR A 101 -12.81 -14.19 -13.63
C THR A 101 -14.31 -14.27 -13.91
N SER A 102 -14.72 -14.45 -15.17
CA SER A 102 -16.12 -14.57 -15.57
C SER A 102 -16.79 -15.81 -14.97
N ASP A 103 -16.12 -16.97 -15.00
CA ASP A 103 -16.60 -18.21 -14.39
C ASP A 103 -16.79 -18.04 -12.88
N ARG A 104 -15.90 -17.30 -12.21
CA ARG A 104 -16.05 -17.00 -10.77
C ARG A 104 -17.26 -16.12 -10.48
N VAL A 105 -17.56 -15.15 -11.34
CA VAL A 105 -18.71 -14.24 -11.17
C VAL A 105 -20.04 -14.96 -11.44
N GLN A 106 -20.10 -15.83 -12.43
CA GLN A 106 -21.30 -16.62 -12.72
C GLN A 106 -21.65 -17.62 -11.62
N ASN A 107 -20.64 -18.13 -10.90
CA ASN A 107 -20.83 -19.09 -9.81
C ASN A 107 -20.92 -18.43 -8.41
N ILE A 108 -21.12 -17.10 -8.32
CA ILE A 108 -21.39 -16.47 -7.03
C ILE A 108 -22.78 -16.92 -6.57
N PRO A 109 -22.91 -17.63 -5.44
CA PRO A 109 -24.22 -17.99 -4.93
C PRO A 109 -25.00 -16.71 -4.65
N VAL A 110 -26.25 -16.64 -5.11
CA VAL A 110 -27.14 -15.51 -4.87
C VAL A 110 -27.16 -15.23 -3.37
N LEU A 111 -26.61 -14.09 -2.96
CA LEU A 111 -26.63 -13.66 -1.57
C LEU A 111 -28.08 -13.32 -1.21
N GLN A 112 -28.79 -14.25 -0.59
CA GLN A 112 -30.12 -14.00 -0.07
C GLN A 112 -29.98 -13.16 1.21
N LEU A 113 -30.11 -11.84 1.06
CA LEU A 113 -30.21 -10.94 2.20
C LEU A 113 -31.61 -11.11 2.82
N PHE A 114 -31.65 -11.74 3.99
CA PHE A 114 -32.86 -11.74 4.82
C PHE A 114 -32.90 -10.44 5.61
N ALA A 115 -33.81 -9.54 5.24
CA ALA A 115 -34.16 -8.39 6.06
C ALA A 115 -35.33 -8.81 6.97
N SER A 116 -35.12 -8.74 8.29
CA SER A 116 -36.22 -8.74 9.25
C SER A 116 -37.14 -7.55 8.93
N PRO A 117 -38.47 -7.69 9.02
CA PRO A 117 -39.33 -6.51 9.02
C PRO A 117 -38.83 -5.57 10.12
N ILE A 118 -38.68 -4.29 9.76
CA ILE A 118 -38.26 -3.23 10.66
C ILE A 118 -39.29 -3.18 11.79
N THR A 119 -38.91 -3.63 12.99
CA THR A 119 -39.70 -3.34 14.19
C THR A 119 -39.71 -1.83 14.33
N SER A 120 -40.89 -1.23 14.34
CA SER A 120 -41.07 0.21 14.55
C SER A 120 -40.25 0.65 15.76
N PHE A 121 -39.25 1.49 15.51
CA PHE A 121 -38.47 2.13 16.55
C PHE A 121 -39.25 3.37 17.00
N GLU A 122 -39.90 3.30 18.16
CA GLU A 122 -40.46 4.49 18.80
C GLU A 122 -39.38 5.17 19.64
N PHE A 123 -39.09 6.43 19.31
CA PHE A 123 -38.37 7.31 20.24
C PHE A 123 -39.32 7.63 21.39
N LEU A 124 -39.16 6.94 22.51
CA LEU A 124 -39.74 7.38 23.78
C LEU A 124 -39.06 8.69 24.16
N ALA A 125 -39.76 9.81 23.97
CA ALA A 125 -39.36 11.09 24.53
C ALA A 125 -39.45 10.97 26.05
N THR A 126 -38.33 10.70 26.71
CA THR A 126 -38.20 10.92 28.15
C THR A 126 -38.20 12.42 28.40
N ASP A 127 -39.08 12.88 29.29
CA ASP A 127 -39.10 14.26 29.77
C ASP A 127 -37.71 14.63 30.28
N TYR A 128 -37.03 15.52 29.55
CA TYR A 128 -35.75 16.06 29.96
C TYR A 128 -36.01 17.13 31.00
N SER A 129 -35.52 16.93 32.23
CA SER A 129 -35.38 18.04 33.18
C SER A 129 -34.28 18.96 32.68
N LEU A 130 -34.62 20.19 32.30
CA LEU A 130 -33.66 21.25 32.01
C LEU A 130 -32.98 21.69 33.30
N CYS A 131 -32.01 20.92 33.79
CA CYS A 131 -31.24 21.27 34.98
C CYS A 131 -29.78 20.84 34.81
N GLN A 132 -29.01 21.67 34.11
CA GLN A 132 -27.71 22.10 34.63
C GLN A 132 -27.29 23.38 33.90
N GLU A 133 -27.12 24.49 34.61
CA GLU A 133 -26.24 25.54 34.12
C GLU A 133 -24.84 24.93 34.02
N LEU A 134 -24.42 24.60 32.81
CA LEU A 134 -23.05 24.21 32.53
C LEU A 134 -22.17 25.45 32.70
N ASN A 135 -21.67 25.65 33.91
CA ASN A 135 -20.60 26.62 34.17
C ASN A 135 -19.30 26.06 33.62
N PHE A 136 -19.05 26.30 32.34
CA PHE A 136 -17.76 26.05 31.72
C PHE A 136 -16.77 27.12 32.18
N SER A 137 -15.92 26.77 33.15
CA SER A 137 -14.74 27.57 33.46
C SER A 137 -13.64 27.21 32.46
N TYR A 138 -13.50 28.00 31.40
CA TYR A 138 -12.33 27.91 30.54
C TYR A 138 -11.22 28.80 31.10
N HIS A 139 -10.06 28.22 31.36
CA HIS A 139 -8.85 28.99 31.60
C HIS A 139 -8.26 29.33 30.23
N LEU A 140 -8.58 30.51 29.69
CA LEU A 140 -7.93 30.96 28.46
C LEU A 140 -6.44 31.17 28.78
N ALA A 141 -5.57 30.38 28.15
CA ALA A 141 -4.16 30.73 28.13
C ALA A 141 -4.05 32.09 27.44
N SER A 142 -3.43 33.08 28.10
CA SER A 142 -3.26 34.42 27.56
C SER A 142 -2.39 34.33 26.31
N TYR A 143 -3.03 34.30 25.14
CA TYR A 143 -2.38 34.40 23.86
C TYR A 143 -1.96 35.85 23.66
N GLN A 144 -0.66 36.12 23.77
CA GLN A 144 -0.09 37.37 23.30
C GLN A 144 0.40 37.16 21.87
N ALA A 145 -0.34 37.69 20.91
CA ALA A 145 0.11 37.75 19.53
C ALA A 145 1.36 38.64 19.46
N PRO A 146 2.46 38.21 18.81
CA PRO A 146 3.54 39.12 18.48
C PRO A 146 3.00 40.15 17.46
N LEU A 147 2.84 41.40 17.92
CA LEU A 147 2.38 42.56 17.14
C LEU A 147 3.34 42.94 15.98
N SER A 148 4.40 42.17 15.77
CA SER A 148 5.51 42.50 14.88
C SER A 148 5.25 42.17 13.40
N ILE A 149 4.15 41.49 13.06
CA ILE A 149 3.87 41.07 11.68
C ILE A 149 2.40 41.33 11.36
N LEU A 150 2.02 42.61 11.31
CA LEU A 150 0.86 43.05 10.54
C LEU A 150 1.37 43.31 9.12
N VAL A 151 1.43 42.27 8.30
CA VAL A 151 1.71 42.44 6.86
C VAL A 151 0.37 42.70 6.19
N PRO A 152 0.04 43.95 5.81
CA PRO A 152 -1.14 44.18 5.00
C PRO A 152 -0.95 43.51 3.63
N PRO A 153 -2.01 42.95 3.03
CA PRO A 153 -1.92 42.35 1.72
C PRO A 153 -1.52 43.39 0.67
N PRO A 154 -0.76 43.01 -0.37
CA PRO A 154 -0.43 43.92 -1.45
C PRO A 154 -1.72 44.35 -2.16
N CYS A 155 -1.94 45.67 -2.24
CA CYS A 155 -3.04 46.23 -3.01
C CYS A 155 -2.82 45.92 -4.51
N ALA A 156 -3.88 45.46 -5.16
CA ALA A 156 -3.93 45.26 -6.62
C ALA A 156 -3.97 46.60 -7.36
#